data_AF-N4TR32-F1
#
_entry.id   AF-N4TR32-F1
#
_cell.length_a   1.000
_cell.length_b   1.000
_cell.length_c   1.000
_cell.angle_alpha   90.00
_cell.angle_beta   90.00
_cell.angle_gamma   90.00
#
_symmetry.space_group_name_H-M   'P 1'
#
loop_
_entity.id
_entity.type
_entity.pdbx_description
1 polymer ?
#
loop_
_entity_poly.entity_id
_entity_poly.type
_entity_poly.pdbx_seq_one_letter_code
_entity_poly.pdbx_strand_id
1 'polypeptide(L)'
;MVNPLQSLRLPLGHPLVEKLCELSLNNKVAFNEKSGVSYKEEVSKEDRTKFEQALRVLHAIVNNEASSRYLSDENQKFIEDLARDKKITNEKIEKTLEIVSYSGVDVDFEKFKELMLKVDSVAVGLKSYSQSQLLDLDGGHWDLEAPSAPKESVTFRFDNLDSSGKEMDFYARSSLKDLNKGVVAIDFGTKSTTAAYMDKTGTYRLLSISGLVDDASPTKFENPTIMEFRHRKKFITEYNALDHRPFTEKNDIEVVHEAQKNLSNTQGNDLYRFFSQLKQWAGADEKRNFMDFKEDFSLESFTNCTDFNPIEIYAYYIGRCINNMHNGVFLKYFLSYPVKYEKHQAEKIRESFEKGLKKSLPRHVFDDEKTAKNFKVELKASEPCAYAISALKSYGFDKTAKLDKPVYYGVFDFGGGTTDFDFGKWEKSANPKFFYKMTRFSNGGG
;
A
#
# COMPACT_ATOMS: atom_id res chain seq x y z
N MET A 1 13.02 -10.31 -25.58
CA MET A 1 13.52 -11.34 -24.63
C MET A 1 13.37 -10.78 -23.24
N VAL A 2 12.86 -11.57 -22.30
CA VAL A 2 12.88 -11.20 -20.87
C VAL A 2 14.25 -11.62 -20.35
N ASN A 3 15.02 -10.68 -19.80
CA ASN A 3 16.35 -10.98 -19.26
C ASN A 3 16.22 -11.28 -17.76
N PRO A 4 16.95 -12.28 -17.25
CA PRO A 4 17.07 -12.49 -15.83
C PRO A 4 17.63 -11.26 -15.12
N LEU A 5 17.14 -10.98 -13.91
CA LEU A 5 17.64 -9.95 -13.03
C LEU A 5 18.96 -10.42 -12.40
N GLN A 6 20.07 -10.13 -13.06
CA GLN A 6 21.42 -10.43 -12.54
C GLN A 6 21.89 -9.43 -11.48
N SER A 7 21.32 -8.22 -11.50
CA SER A 7 21.63 -7.17 -10.54
C SER A 7 20.46 -6.21 -10.42
N LEU A 8 20.35 -5.56 -9.26
CA LEU A 8 19.34 -4.55 -9.01
C LEU A 8 20.02 -3.23 -8.64
N ARG A 9 19.86 -2.22 -9.49
CA ARG A 9 20.40 -0.88 -9.25
C ARG A 9 19.32 0.01 -8.66
N LEU A 10 19.58 0.59 -7.49
CA LEU A 10 18.61 1.40 -6.75
C LEU A 10 19.19 2.78 -6.40
N PRO A 11 18.38 3.86 -6.38
CA PRO A 11 18.77 5.11 -5.75
C PRO A 11 19.12 4.88 -4.27
N LEU A 12 20.12 5.60 -3.75
CA LEU A 12 20.58 5.42 -2.36
C LEU A 12 19.47 5.62 -1.32
N GLY A 13 18.54 6.55 -1.56
CA GLY A 13 17.40 6.81 -0.69
C GLY A 13 16.24 5.83 -0.83
N HIS A 14 16.34 4.81 -1.68
CA HIS A 14 15.26 3.83 -1.86
C HIS A 14 15.17 2.91 -0.62
N PRO A 15 13.98 2.68 -0.02
CA PRO A 15 13.84 1.90 1.22
C PRO A 15 14.40 0.48 1.16
N LEU A 16 14.38 -0.12 -0.04
CA LEU A 16 14.93 -1.46 -0.25
C LEU A 16 16.45 -1.52 -0.07
N VAL A 17 17.18 -0.42 -0.23
CA VAL A 17 18.63 -0.37 -0.02
C VAL A 17 18.99 -0.78 1.41
N GLU A 18 18.23 -0.29 2.39
CA GLU A 18 18.42 -0.64 3.80
C GLU A 18 18.26 -2.14 4.03
N LYS A 19 17.11 -2.68 3.60
CA LYS A 19 16.79 -4.11 3.75
C LYS A 19 17.83 -5.00 3.06
N LEU A 20 18.31 -4.61 1.88
CA LEU A 20 19.32 -5.39 1.14
C LEU A 20 20.71 -5.31 1.76
N CYS A 21 21.10 -4.15 2.32
CA CYS A 21 22.33 -4.02 3.10
C CYS A 21 22.30 -4.91 4.36
N GLU A 22 21.18 -4.95 5.08
CA GLU A 22 21.00 -5.83 6.24
C GLU A 22 21.09 -7.31 5.86
N LEU A 23 20.46 -7.71 4.75
CA LEU A 23 20.55 -9.07 4.24
C LEU A 23 21.99 -9.43 3.85
N SER A 24 22.72 -8.53 3.19
CA SER A 24 24.13 -8.72 2.84
C SER A 24 25.02 -8.98 4.07
N LEU A 25 24.73 -8.31 5.18
CA LEU A 25 25.46 -8.44 6.44
C LEU A 25 25.15 -9.75 7.19
N ASN A 26 24.13 -10.51 6.78
CA ASN A 26 23.78 -11.80 7.38
C ASN A 26 23.61 -11.75 8.92
N ASN A 27 23.12 -10.63 9.47
CA ASN A 27 23.03 -10.35 10.92
C ASN A 27 24.37 -10.35 11.68
N LYS A 28 25.52 -10.29 11.00
CA LYS A 28 26.85 -10.36 11.64
C LYS A 28 27.27 -9.02 12.27
N VAL A 29 26.90 -7.89 11.68
CA VAL A 29 27.28 -6.55 12.17
C VAL A 29 26.13 -5.59 11.93
N ALA A 30 25.55 -5.03 13.00
CA ALA A 30 24.52 -4.01 12.88
C ALA A 30 25.15 -2.66 12.51
N PHE A 31 24.63 -1.98 11.48
CA PHE A 31 25.02 -0.60 11.19
C PHE A 31 24.38 0.32 12.23
N ASN A 32 25.20 1.08 12.96
CA ASN A 32 24.68 2.08 13.90
C ASN A 32 24.40 3.38 13.15
N GLU A 33 23.14 3.63 12.80
CA GLU A 33 22.70 4.87 12.13
C GLU A 33 23.02 6.13 12.91
N LYS A 34 23.16 6.04 14.24
CA LYS A 34 23.57 7.17 15.09
C LYS A 34 25.07 7.34 15.15
N SER A 35 25.81 6.89 14.13
CA SER A 35 27.22 7.21 13.99
C SER A 35 27.35 8.73 14.11
N GLY A 36 27.99 9.22 15.18
CA GLY A 36 28.13 10.62 15.54
C GLY A 36 29.08 11.36 14.58
N VAL A 37 28.82 11.26 13.29
CA VAL A 37 29.59 11.87 12.22
C VAL A 37 29.44 13.38 12.37
N SER A 38 30.57 14.03 12.60
CA SER A 38 30.64 15.49 12.59
C SER A 38 30.96 15.96 11.18
N TYR A 39 30.24 16.97 10.71
CA TYR A 39 30.44 17.58 9.40
C TYR A 39 31.10 18.95 9.55
N LYS A 40 31.84 19.38 8.52
CA LYS A 40 32.23 20.79 8.45
C LYS A 40 31.00 21.68 8.15
N GLU A 41 31.11 22.97 8.46
CA GLU A 41 29.99 23.92 8.40
C GLU A 41 29.46 24.10 6.97
N GLU A 42 30.34 24.00 5.98
CA GLU A 42 30.02 24.12 4.55
C GLU A 42 29.21 22.94 3.97
N VAL A 43 29.08 21.83 4.70
CA VAL A 43 28.36 20.63 4.21
C VAL A 43 26.85 20.83 4.36
N SER A 44 26.12 20.77 3.26
CA SER A 44 24.66 20.95 3.22
C SER A 44 23.92 19.82 3.95
N LYS A 45 22.67 20.04 4.37
CA LYS A 45 21.86 18.96 4.97
C LYS A 45 21.58 17.82 3.99
N GLU A 46 21.40 18.14 2.71
CA GLU A 46 21.16 17.15 1.67
C GLU A 46 22.37 16.22 1.49
N ASP A 47 23.58 16.78 1.42
CA ASP A 47 24.81 16.00 1.27
C ASP A 47 25.08 15.12 2.49
N ARG A 48 24.72 15.58 3.70
CA ARG A 48 24.80 14.76 4.93
C ARG A 48 23.89 13.53 4.82
N THR A 49 22.64 13.71 4.40
CA THR A 49 21.69 12.59 4.24
C THR A 49 22.17 11.60 3.17
N LYS A 50 22.66 12.09 2.02
CA LYS A 50 23.23 11.23 0.97
C LYS A 50 24.45 10.46 1.48
N PHE A 51 25.31 11.12 2.23
CA PHE A 51 26.49 10.51 2.82
C PHE A 51 26.12 9.43 3.84
N GLU A 52 25.14 9.65 4.70
CA GLU A 52 24.65 8.65 5.66
C GLU A 52 24.11 7.40 4.96
N GLN A 53 23.36 7.58 3.88
CA GLN A 53 22.89 6.46 3.05
C GLN A 53 24.06 5.72 2.39
N ALA A 54 25.06 6.44 1.87
CA ALA A 54 26.25 5.85 1.27
C ALA A 54 27.12 5.11 2.31
N LEU A 55 27.25 5.62 3.54
CA LEU A 55 27.96 4.97 4.64
C LEU A 55 27.33 3.63 4.99
N ARG A 56 26.00 3.53 5.01
CA ARG A 56 25.29 2.26 5.22
C ARG A 56 25.68 1.22 4.16
N VAL A 57 25.75 1.64 2.90
CA VAL A 57 26.17 0.79 1.79
C VAL A 57 27.64 0.40 1.92
N LEU A 58 28.54 1.35 2.19
CA LEU A 58 29.96 1.06 2.43
C LEU A 58 30.16 0.07 3.57
N HIS A 59 29.38 0.20 4.65
CA HIS A 59 29.41 -0.74 5.75
C HIS A 59 29.04 -2.15 5.32
N ALA A 60 28.03 -2.32 4.45
CA ALA A 60 27.70 -3.61 3.87
C ALA A 60 28.84 -4.17 2.99
N ILE A 61 29.45 -3.33 2.15
CA ILE A 61 30.55 -3.73 1.26
C ILE A 61 31.76 -4.22 2.06
N VAL A 62 32.20 -3.46 3.07
CA VAL A 62 33.42 -3.77 3.84
C VAL A 62 33.26 -5.03 4.68
N ASN A 63 32.06 -5.27 5.22
CA ASN A 63 31.79 -6.41 6.09
C ASN A 63 31.27 -7.66 5.35
N ASN A 64 31.26 -7.64 4.01
CA ASN A 64 30.94 -8.79 3.17
C ASN A 64 32.14 -9.12 2.28
N GLU A 65 32.76 -10.29 2.51
CA GLU A 65 33.95 -10.74 1.76
C GLU A 65 33.72 -10.82 0.23
N ALA A 66 32.51 -11.18 -0.20
CA ALA A 66 32.18 -11.28 -1.62
C ALA A 66 32.16 -9.90 -2.30
N SER A 67 31.86 -8.84 -1.53
CA SER A 67 31.79 -7.46 -2.00
C SER A 67 33.11 -6.72 -1.83
N SER A 68 33.78 -6.89 -0.69
CA SER A 68 35.03 -6.19 -0.36
C SER A 68 36.20 -6.57 -1.27
N ARG A 69 36.21 -7.79 -1.84
CA ARG A 69 37.23 -8.24 -2.82
C ARG A 69 37.31 -7.37 -4.09
N TYR A 70 36.30 -6.57 -4.37
CA TYR A 70 36.27 -5.66 -5.53
C TYR A 70 36.77 -4.25 -5.18
N LEU A 71 37.06 -3.96 -3.91
CA LEU A 71 37.67 -2.69 -3.50
C LEU A 71 39.17 -2.70 -3.80
N SER A 72 39.67 -1.65 -4.43
CA SER A 72 41.11 -1.43 -4.57
C SER A 72 41.75 -1.08 -3.22
N ASP A 73 43.05 -1.34 -3.08
CA ASP A 73 43.84 -0.98 -1.89
C ASP A 73 43.70 0.52 -1.53
N GLU A 74 43.65 1.39 -2.54
CA GLU A 74 43.43 2.83 -2.35
C GLU A 74 42.06 3.14 -1.73
N ASN A 75 41.01 2.43 -2.15
CA ASN A 75 39.67 2.63 -1.62
C ASN A 75 39.52 2.02 -0.22
N GLN A 76 40.14 0.87 0.04
CA GLN A 76 40.19 0.29 1.39
C GLN A 76 40.86 1.28 2.37
N LYS A 77 42.03 1.81 1.99
CA LYS A 77 42.73 2.82 2.78
C LYS A 77 41.90 4.09 3.00
N PHE A 78 41.21 4.57 1.97
CA PHE A 78 40.30 5.72 2.09
C PHE A 78 39.18 5.46 3.11
N ILE A 79 38.56 4.27 3.08
CA ILE A 79 37.48 3.92 4.01
C ILE A 79 38.00 3.80 5.46
N GLU A 80 39.20 3.24 5.65
CA GLU A 80 39.84 3.19 6.98
C GLU A 80 40.13 4.60 7.52
N ASP A 81 40.62 5.50 6.67
CA ASP A 81 40.88 6.89 7.05
C ASP A 81 39.57 7.63 7.36
N LEU A 82 38.52 7.39 6.57
CA LEU A 82 37.18 7.95 6.77
C LEU A 82 36.61 7.58 8.14
N ALA A 83 36.85 6.36 8.62
CA ALA A 83 36.39 5.90 9.93
C ALA A 83 37.10 6.61 11.11
N ARG A 84 38.29 7.16 10.89
CA ARG A 84 39.09 7.88 11.91
C ARG A 84 38.88 9.40 11.86
N ASP A 85 38.19 9.88 10.84
CA ASP A 85 38.03 11.31 10.60
C ASP A 85 37.15 11.99 11.65
N LYS A 86 37.66 13.13 12.15
CA LYS A 86 36.92 13.96 13.11
C LYS A 86 35.86 14.84 12.46
N LYS A 87 36.04 15.24 11.19
CA LYS A 87 35.09 16.06 10.44
C LYS A 87 35.07 15.69 8.96
N ILE A 88 33.89 15.44 8.42
CA ILE A 88 33.67 15.09 7.01
C ILE A 88 33.53 16.34 6.15
N THR A 89 34.15 16.31 4.97
CA THR A 89 34.17 17.38 3.95
C THR A 89 33.38 16.96 2.72
N ASN A 90 32.99 17.92 1.86
CA ASN A 90 32.30 17.61 0.59
C ASN A 90 33.13 16.68 -0.31
N GLU A 91 34.44 16.86 -0.38
CA GLU A 91 35.34 15.98 -1.15
C GLU A 91 35.29 14.52 -0.69
N LYS A 92 35.20 14.29 0.64
CA LYS A 92 35.06 12.93 1.19
C LYS A 92 33.69 12.33 0.91
N ILE A 93 32.64 13.17 0.90
CA ILE A 93 31.29 12.75 0.54
C ILE A 93 31.25 12.34 -0.94
N GLU A 94 31.78 13.16 -1.83
CA GLU A 94 31.86 12.88 -3.27
C GLU A 94 32.62 11.59 -3.55
N LYS A 95 33.81 11.42 -2.96
CA LYS A 95 34.61 10.20 -3.11
C LYS A 95 33.88 8.96 -2.56
N THR A 96 33.15 9.09 -1.44
CA THR A 96 32.35 8.01 -0.88
C THR A 96 31.20 7.60 -1.82
N LEU A 97 30.48 8.58 -2.36
CA LEU A 97 29.41 8.35 -3.33
C LEU A 97 29.95 7.71 -4.61
N GLU A 98 31.12 8.15 -5.07
CA GLU A 98 31.81 7.58 -6.22
C GLU A 98 32.10 6.10 -5.99
N ILE A 99 32.75 5.75 -4.86
CA ILE A 99 33.06 4.36 -4.49
C ILE A 99 31.79 3.50 -4.52
N VAL A 100 30.72 3.96 -3.89
CA VAL A 100 29.45 3.22 -3.83
C VAL A 100 28.84 3.03 -5.23
N SER A 101 28.98 4.00 -6.13
CA SER A 101 28.32 3.97 -7.44
C SER A 101 28.81 2.85 -8.38
N TYR A 102 30.07 2.45 -8.27
CA TYR A 102 30.65 1.35 -9.06
C TYR A 102 30.87 0.07 -8.25
N SER A 103 30.74 0.12 -6.93
CA SER A 103 30.83 -1.06 -6.07
C SER A 103 29.54 -1.88 -6.13
N GLY A 104 29.69 -3.20 -6.07
CA GLY A 104 28.58 -4.13 -5.92
C GLY A 104 28.40 -4.55 -4.47
N VAL A 105 27.16 -4.63 -4.01
CA VAL A 105 26.81 -5.28 -2.74
C VAL A 105 26.25 -6.66 -3.05
N ASP A 106 26.92 -7.70 -2.58
CA ASP A 106 26.46 -9.08 -2.77
C ASP A 106 25.38 -9.41 -1.74
N VAL A 107 24.27 -9.95 -2.21
CA VAL A 107 23.14 -10.36 -1.40
C VAL A 107 22.86 -11.82 -1.70
N ASP A 108 22.70 -12.61 -0.64
CA ASP A 108 22.29 -14.01 -0.73
C ASP A 108 20.95 -14.12 -1.47
N PHE A 109 20.93 -14.91 -2.54
CA PHE A 109 19.79 -15.01 -3.43
C PHE A 109 18.56 -15.61 -2.75
N GLU A 110 18.73 -16.62 -1.90
CA GLU A 110 17.61 -17.24 -1.16
C GLU A 110 16.96 -16.25 -0.20
N LYS A 111 17.75 -15.46 0.53
CA LYS A 111 17.22 -14.40 1.41
C LYS A 111 16.51 -13.30 0.65
N PHE A 112 17.09 -12.88 -0.48
CA PHE A 112 16.44 -11.90 -1.36
C PHE A 112 15.10 -12.44 -1.91
N LYS A 113 15.08 -13.70 -2.37
CA LYS A 113 13.87 -14.39 -2.82
C LYS A 113 12.80 -14.35 -1.73
N GLU A 114 13.14 -14.78 -0.52
CA GLU A 114 12.21 -14.80 0.60
C GLU A 114 11.65 -13.42 0.94
N LEU A 115 12.50 -12.38 0.93
CA LEU A 115 12.09 -11.00 1.13
C LEU A 115 11.02 -10.62 0.10
N MET A 116 11.31 -10.86 -1.18
CA MET A 116 10.41 -10.47 -2.27
C MET A 116 9.09 -11.24 -2.26
N LEU A 117 9.10 -12.53 -1.93
CA LEU A 117 7.88 -13.34 -1.80
C LEU A 117 6.98 -12.91 -0.63
N LYS A 118 7.53 -12.18 0.35
CA LYS A 118 6.85 -11.76 1.58
C LYS A 118 6.44 -10.28 1.59
N VAL A 119 6.70 -9.49 0.54
CA VAL A 119 6.43 -8.04 0.51
C VAL A 119 5.00 -7.68 0.94
N ASP A 120 3.97 -8.26 0.31
CA ASP A 120 2.58 -8.01 0.68
C ASP A 120 2.15 -8.72 1.98
N SER A 121 2.87 -9.77 2.38
CA SER A 121 2.67 -10.44 3.67
C SER A 121 3.09 -9.56 4.84
N VAL A 122 4.23 -8.88 4.71
CA VAL A 122 4.74 -7.92 5.68
C VAL A 122 3.88 -6.66 5.67
N ALA A 123 3.55 -6.13 4.50
CA ALA A 123 2.82 -4.87 4.39
C ALA A 123 1.38 -4.94 4.88
N VAL A 124 0.64 -6.00 4.52
CA VAL A 124 -0.80 -6.08 4.78
C VAL A 124 -1.29 -7.47 5.19
N GLY A 125 -0.39 -8.41 5.45
CA GLY A 125 -0.76 -9.73 5.99
C GLY A 125 -1.29 -10.72 4.97
N LEU A 126 -1.07 -10.51 3.66
CA LEU A 126 -1.41 -11.51 2.66
C LEU A 126 -0.56 -12.79 2.81
N LYS A 127 -1.04 -13.90 2.23
CA LYS A 127 -0.24 -15.11 2.08
C LYS A 127 0.99 -14.81 1.22
N SER A 128 2.14 -15.34 1.61
CA SER A 128 3.36 -15.23 0.79
C SER A 128 3.16 -15.84 -0.60
N TYR A 129 3.80 -15.24 -1.58
CA TYR A 129 3.75 -15.73 -2.96
C TYR A 129 4.44 -17.09 -3.10
N SER A 130 4.00 -17.91 -4.05
CA SER A 130 4.71 -19.14 -4.42
C SER A 130 6.04 -18.81 -5.09
N GLN A 131 7.02 -19.71 -4.99
CA GLN A 131 8.31 -19.50 -5.65
C GLN A 131 8.18 -19.29 -7.17
N SER A 132 7.23 -19.97 -7.81
CA SER A 132 6.90 -19.79 -9.23
C SER A 132 6.58 -18.34 -9.61
N GLN A 133 6.08 -17.53 -8.67
CA GLN A 133 5.80 -16.11 -8.91
C GLN A 133 7.05 -15.36 -9.35
N LEU A 134 8.23 -15.75 -8.87
CA LEU A 134 9.48 -15.05 -9.19
C LEU A 134 10.34 -15.78 -10.22
N LEU A 135 10.25 -17.12 -10.28
CA LEU A 135 11.13 -17.98 -11.06
C LEU A 135 10.60 -18.32 -12.47
N ASP A 136 9.28 -18.24 -12.67
CA ASP A 136 8.70 -18.56 -13.97
C ASP A 136 8.92 -17.40 -14.96
N LEU A 137 9.09 -17.72 -16.25
CA LEU A 137 9.28 -16.75 -17.33
C LEU A 137 8.14 -15.72 -17.44
N ASP A 138 6.91 -16.17 -17.18
CA ASP A 138 5.71 -15.33 -17.15
C ASP A 138 5.41 -14.75 -15.75
N GLY A 139 6.29 -15.02 -14.79
CA GLY A 139 6.25 -14.45 -13.44
C GLY A 139 6.92 -13.09 -13.36
N GLY A 140 7.65 -12.92 -12.26
CA GLY A 140 8.36 -11.72 -11.84
C GLY A 140 7.62 -10.89 -10.79
N HIS A 141 8.21 -9.76 -10.41
CA HIS A 141 7.68 -8.88 -9.36
C HIS A 141 7.66 -7.41 -9.79
N TRP A 142 6.59 -6.69 -9.42
CA TRP A 142 6.42 -5.27 -9.76
C TRP A 142 7.46 -4.37 -9.10
N ASP A 143 7.79 -4.67 -7.84
CA ASP A 143 8.68 -3.83 -7.03
C ASP A 143 10.19 -4.01 -7.39
N LEU A 144 10.50 -4.79 -8.44
CA LEU A 144 11.87 -5.02 -8.94
C LEU A 144 12.17 -4.31 -10.26
N GLU A 145 11.15 -3.79 -10.93
CA GLU A 145 11.36 -2.96 -12.12
C GLU A 145 11.68 -1.53 -11.63
N ALA A 146 12.98 -1.24 -11.53
CA ALA A 146 13.49 0.07 -11.14
C ALA A 146 13.64 0.97 -12.38
N PRO A 147 13.32 2.28 -12.28
CA PRO A 147 13.62 3.22 -13.35
C PRO A 147 15.13 3.36 -13.53
N SER A 148 15.56 3.99 -14.63
CA SER A 148 16.98 4.34 -14.83
C SER A 148 17.55 5.05 -13.59
N ALA A 149 18.40 4.35 -12.86
CA ALA A 149 18.89 4.83 -11.57
C ALA A 149 19.76 6.08 -11.76
N PRO A 150 19.63 7.10 -10.89
CA PRO A 150 20.43 8.32 -10.96
C PRO A 150 21.92 8.01 -10.68
N LYS A 151 22.78 9.02 -10.88
CA LYS A 151 24.22 8.95 -10.58
C LYS A 151 24.48 8.47 -9.15
N GLU A 152 23.62 8.86 -8.20
CA GLU A 152 23.63 8.44 -6.79
C GLU A 152 22.84 7.13 -6.60
N SER A 153 23.47 6.00 -6.92
CA SER A 153 22.86 4.69 -6.81
C SER A 153 23.85 3.63 -6.36
N VAL A 154 23.31 2.51 -5.89
CA VAL A 154 24.05 1.29 -5.53
C VAL A 154 23.57 0.15 -6.40
N THR A 155 24.49 -0.75 -6.75
CA THR A 155 24.16 -1.99 -7.47
C THR A 155 24.23 -3.17 -6.50
N PHE A 156 23.10 -3.85 -6.30
CA PHE A 156 23.06 -5.14 -5.62
C PHE A 156 23.27 -6.26 -6.62
N ARG A 157 24.15 -7.19 -6.28
CA ARG A 157 24.44 -8.40 -7.06
C ARG A 157 23.91 -9.60 -6.30
N PHE A 158 23.43 -10.56 -7.05
CA PHE A 158 22.93 -11.82 -6.52
C PHE A 158 23.82 -12.93 -7.05
N ASP A 159 24.12 -13.93 -6.22
CA ASP A 159 24.87 -15.11 -6.67
C ASP A 159 24.04 -15.97 -7.64
N ASN A 160 22.72 -15.78 -7.67
CA ASN A 160 21.76 -16.53 -8.47
C ASN A 160 21.83 -18.04 -8.21
N LEU A 161 22.20 -18.45 -7.00
CA LEU A 161 22.30 -19.86 -6.63
C LEU A 161 21.22 -20.22 -5.60
N ASP A 162 20.62 -21.39 -5.78
CA ASP A 162 19.83 -22.02 -4.71
C ASP A 162 20.74 -22.66 -3.64
N SER A 163 20.12 -23.17 -2.58
CA SER A 163 20.83 -23.85 -1.48
C SER A 163 21.60 -25.11 -1.89
N SER A 164 21.38 -25.62 -3.12
CA SER A 164 22.10 -26.74 -3.72
C SER A 164 23.20 -26.32 -4.71
N GLY A 165 23.35 -25.00 -4.95
CA GLY A 165 24.32 -24.44 -5.90
C GLY A 165 23.83 -24.43 -7.35
N LYS A 166 22.52 -24.55 -7.59
CA LYS A 166 21.93 -24.50 -8.93
C LYS A 166 21.60 -23.06 -9.31
N GLU A 167 21.94 -22.68 -10.55
CA GLU A 167 21.62 -21.37 -11.11
C GLU A 167 20.10 -21.17 -11.21
N MET A 168 19.65 -19.99 -10.78
CA MET A 168 18.26 -19.57 -10.77
C MET A 168 18.10 -18.17 -11.38
N ASP A 169 17.03 -17.99 -12.15
CA ASP A 169 16.71 -16.72 -12.77
C ASP A 169 15.53 -16.04 -12.06
N PHE A 170 15.68 -14.74 -11.81
CA PHE A 170 14.58 -13.87 -11.42
C PHE A 170 14.15 -12.96 -12.54
N TYR A 171 12.89 -12.57 -12.54
CA TYR A 171 12.37 -11.63 -13.52
C TYR A 171 11.75 -10.40 -12.84
N ALA A 172 12.09 -9.22 -13.32
CA ALA A 172 11.28 -8.03 -13.05
C ALA A 172 10.02 -8.10 -13.92
N ARG A 173 8.89 -7.59 -13.40
CA ARG A 173 7.62 -7.61 -14.13
C ARG A 173 6.96 -6.25 -14.12
N SER A 174 6.64 -5.75 -15.31
CA SER A 174 5.81 -4.57 -15.41
C SER A 174 4.36 -4.81 -15.03
N SER A 175 3.88 -4.02 -14.07
CA SER A 175 2.48 -4.04 -13.64
C SER A 175 1.51 -3.65 -14.77
N LEU A 176 2.00 -2.99 -15.82
CA LEU A 176 1.23 -2.69 -17.03
C LEU A 176 0.75 -3.96 -17.75
N LYS A 177 1.45 -5.09 -17.57
CA LYS A 177 1.03 -6.41 -18.10
C LYS A 177 -0.10 -7.04 -17.28
N ASP A 178 -0.35 -6.55 -16.07
CA ASP A 178 -1.31 -7.11 -15.12
C ASP A 178 -2.51 -6.19 -14.88
N LEU A 179 -2.73 -5.21 -15.76
CA LEU A 179 -3.89 -4.32 -15.68
C LEU A 179 -5.20 -5.10 -15.82
N ASN A 180 -6.07 -4.96 -14.83
CA ASN A 180 -7.40 -5.52 -14.83
C ASN A 180 -8.41 -4.50 -15.39
N LYS A 181 -9.28 -4.96 -16.30
CA LYS A 181 -10.33 -4.13 -16.92
C LYS A 181 -11.58 -3.99 -16.04
N GLY A 182 -11.67 -4.78 -14.98
CA GLY A 182 -12.75 -4.80 -14.03
C GLY A 182 -12.83 -3.53 -13.17
N VAL A 183 -13.85 -3.51 -12.33
CA VAL A 183 -14.12 -2.42 -11.38
C VAL A 183 -14.16 -3.01 -9.98
N VAL A 184 -13.66 -2.24 -9.02
CA VAL A 184 -13.79 -2.52 -7.60
C VAL A 184 -14.94 -1.67 -7.05
N ALA A 185 -15.89 -2.29 -6.37
CA ALA A 185 -16.91 -1.61 -5.59
C ALA A 185 -16.57 -1.71 -4.10
N ILE A 186 -16.58 -0.59 -3.39
CA ILE A 186 -16.27 -0.51 -1.96
C ILE A 186 -17.45 0.14 -1.26
N ASP A 187 -17.96 -0.58 -0.27
CA ASP A 187 -18.93 -0.08 0.70
C ASP A 187 -18.21 0.22 2.01
N PHE A 188 -17.91 1.50 2.25
CA PHE A 188 -17.26 1.97 3.47
C PHE A 188 -18.32 2.18 4.56
N GLY A 189 -18.69 1.10 5.25
CA GLY A 189 -19.72 1.12 6.28
C GLY A 189 -19.20 1.50 7.67
N THR A 190 -20.12 1.89 8.56
CA THR A 190 -19.79 2.32 9.93
C THR A 190 -19.19 1.20 10.78
N LYS A 191 -19.77 -0.01 10.69
CA LYS A 191 -19.34 -1.18 11.46
C LYS A 191 -18.36 -2.05 10.68
N SER A 192 -18.63 -2.25 9.40
CA SER A 192 -17.82 -3.07 8.50
C SER A 192 -17.73 -2.43 7.13
N THR A 193 -16.61 -2.69 6.46
CA THR A 193 -16.34 -2.33 5.09
C THR A 193 -16.39 -3.60 4.23
N THR A 194 -17.15 -3.53 3.15
CA THR A 194 -17.23 -4.63 2.16
C THR A 194 -16.63 -4.14 0.86
N ALA A 195 -15.74 -4.92 0.26
CA ALA A 195 -15.24 -4.63 -1.08
C ALA A 195 -15.49 -5.83 -2.01
N ALA A 196 -15.85 -5.55 -3.25
CA ALA A 196 -16.08 -6.54 -4.27
C ALA A 196 -15.32 -6.16 -5.55
N TYR A 197 -14.79 -7.13 -6.26
CA TYR A 197 -14.11 -6.90 -7.54
C TYR A 197 -14.46 -8.01 -8.54
N MET A 198 -14.31 -7.70 -9.82
CA MET A 198 -14.45 -8.68 -10.89
C MET A 198 -13.08 -9.29 -11.21
N ASP A 199 -12.95 -10.60 -11.07
CA ASP A 199 -11.70 -11.29 -11.41
C ASP A 199 -11.49 -11.40 -12.93
N LYS A 200 -10.35 -11.97 -13.33
CA LYS A 200 -9.98 -12.15 -14.74
C LYS A 200 -10.96 -13.04 -15.53
N THR A 201 -11.76 -13.86 -14.85
CA THR A 201 -12.79 -14.74 -15.46
C THR A 201 -14.14 -14.03 -15.64
N GLY A 202 -14.27 -12.81 -15.11
CA GLY A 202 -15.55 -12.09 -15.08
C GLY A 202 -16.41 -12.43 -13.86
N THR A 203 -15.88 -13.19 -12.89
CA THR A 203 -16.62 -13.57 -11.68
C THR A 203 -16.48 -12.50 -10.61
N TYR A 204 -17.59 -12.11 -9.97
CA TYR A 204 -17.56 -11.21 -8.83
C TYR A 204 -17.04 -11.92 -7.58
N ARG A 205 -16.03 -11.35 -6.94
CA ARG A 205 -15.43 -11.83 -5.69
C ARG A 205 -15.55 -10.78 -4.60
N LEU A 206 -15.86 -11.22 -3.40
CA LEU A 206 -15.78 -10.40 -2.20
C LEU A 206 -14.36 -10.43 -1.64
N LEU A 207 -13.89 -9.29 -1.17
CA LEU A 207 -12.61 -9.15 -0.50
C LEU A 207 -12.76 -9.46 0.98
N SER A 208 -12.01 -10.45 1.44
CA SER A 208 -11.76 -10.68 2.86
C SER A 208 -10.34 -10.23 3.16
N ILE A 209 -10.21 -9.30 4.10
CA ILE A 209 -8.95 -8.79 4.62
C ILE A 209 -8.69 -9.54 5.93
N SER A 210 -8.58 -10.86 5.87
CA SER A 210 -8.27 -11.68 7.06
C SER A 210 -7.01 -12.50 6.81
N GLY A 211 -6.19 -12.65 7.86
CA GLY A 211 -5.07 -13.61 7.86
C GLY A 211 -5.52 -15.06 8.01
N LEU A 212 -6.81 -15.31 8.23
CA LEU A 212 -7.40 -16.62 8.49
C LEU A 212 -8.14 -17.11 7.23
N VAL A 213 -7.39 -17.78 6.37
CA VAL A 213 -7.85 -18.31 5.07
C VAL A 213 -8.97 -19.36 5.21
N ASP A 214 -9.10 -19.97 6.39
CA ASP A 214 -9.92 -21.18 6.61
C ASP A 214 -11.27 -20.94 7.32
N ASP A 215 -11.67 -19.69 7.57
CA ASP A 215 -13.04 -19.44 8.02
C ASP A 215 -14.00 -19.61 6.83
N ALA A 216 -14.95 -20.55 6.92
CA ALA A 216 -15.99 -20.75 5.92
C ALA A 216 -17.17 -19.77 6.10
N SER A 217 -17.17 -18.96 7.18
CA SER A 217 -18.25 -18.05 7.50
C SER A 217 -18.42 -16.94 6.47
N PRO A 218 -19.65 -16.60 6.05
CA PRO A 218 -19.94 -15.41 5.27
C PRO A 218 -19.45 -14.11 5.92
N THR A 219 -19.36 -14.07 7.26
CA THR A 219 -18.92 -12.88 8.02
C THR A 219 -17.46 -12.52 7.79
N LYS A 220 -16.65 -13.41 7.19
CA LYS A 220 -15.24 -13.10 6.86
C LYS A 220 -15.09 -12.01 5.79
N PHE A 221 -16.14 -11.78 5.00
CA PHE A 221 -16.15 -10.73 3.98
C PHE A 221 -16.63 -9.38 4.53
N GLU A 222 -17.15 -9.36 5.76
CA GLU A 222 -17.44 -8.14 6.50
C GLU A 222 -16.19 -7.71 7.27
N ASN A 223 -15.35 -6.89 6.63
CA ASN A 223 -14.11 -6.42 7.24
C ASN A 223 -14.46 -5.37 8.30
N PRO A 224 -14.20 -5.55 9.61
CA PRO A 224 -14.53 -4.54 10.59
C PRO A 224 -13.88 -3.19 10.25
N THR A 225 -14.63 -2.09 10.35
CA THR A 225 -14.13 -0.75 10.08
C THR A 225 -13.37 -0.23 11.30
N ILE A 226 -12.22 -0.83 11.56
CA ILE A 226 -11.37 -0.57 12.71
C ILE A 226 -9.90 -0.56 12.32
N MET A 227 -9.12 0.25 13.02
CA MET A 227 -7.67 0.20 13.00
C MET A 227 -7.07 0.33 14.40
N GLU A 228 -5.83 -0.13 14.56
CA GLU A 228 -5.03 -0.04 15.78
C GLU A 228 -3.72 0.70 15.49
N PHE A 229 -3.45 1.76 16.25
CA PHE A 229 -2.20 2.50 16.19
C PHE A 229 -1.17 1.87 17.12
N ARG A 230 -0.07 1.38 16.54
CA ARG A 230 1.00 0.68 17.29
C ARG A 230 2.30 1.48 17.25
N HIS A 231 2.75 1.86 16.06
CA HIS A 231 3.96 2.66 15.83
C HIS A 231 3.73 3.71 14.73
N ARG A 232 2.88 4.71 15.01
CA ARG A 232 2.38 5.68 14.01
C ARG A 232 3.50 6.41 13.28
N LYS A 233 4.50 6.90 14.02
CA LYS A 233 5.65 7.64 13.46
C LYS A 233 6.52 6.79 12.53
N LYS A 234 6.72 5.52 12.88
CA LYS A 234 7.46 4.58 12.02
C LYS A 234 6.68 4.31 10.74
N PHE A 235 5.39 3.96 10.87
CA PHE A 235 4.52 3.71 9.73
C PHE A 235 4.47 4.89 8.75
N ILE A 236 4.25 6.11 9.23
CA ILE A 236 4.13 7.28 8.34
C ILE A 236 5.44 7.61 7.62
N THR A 237 6.58 7.34 8.27
CA THR A 237 7.90 7.49 7.65
C THR A 237 8.07 6.51 6.50
N GLU A 238 7.76 5.22 6.72
CA GLU A 238 7.82 4.18 5.69
C GLU A 238 6.80 4.42 4.57
N TYR A 239 5.58 4.79 4.93
CA TYR A 239 4.49 5.11 3.98
C TYR A 239 4.88 6.27 3.06
N ASN A 240 5.55 7.29 3.59
CA ASN A 240 5.99 8.45 2.81
C ASN A 240 7.30 8.23 2.05
N ALA A 241 8.01 7.12 2.29
CA ALA A 241 9.30 6.86 1.67
C ALA A 241 9.20 6.56 0.15
N LEU A 242 8.04 6.13 -0.32
CA LEU A 242 7.72 5.98 -1.76
C LEU A 242 6.33 6.53 -2.05
N ASP A 243 6.14 7.11 -3.23
CA ASP A 243 4.83 7.57 -3.70
C ASP A 243 3.87 6.42 -4.01
N HIS A 244 4.43 5.24 -4.32
CA HIS A 244 3.71 4.08 -4.81
C HIS A 244 4.29 2.81 -4.20
N ARG A 245 3.41 1.96 -3.67
CA ARG A 245 3.74 0.68 -3.00
C ARG A 245 4.90 0.79 -1.99
N PRO A 246 4.80 1.67 -0.97
CA PRO A 246 5.81 1.73 0.09
C PRO A 246 5.98 0.37 0.81
N PHE A 247 7.18 0.13 1.35
CA PHE A 247 7.52 -1.07 2.13
C PHE A 247 7.13 -0.90 3.61
N THR A 248 5.84 -0.69 3.86
CA THR A 248 5.28 -0.57 5.21
C THR A 248 5.24 -1.90 5.95
N GLU A 249 5.09 -1.87 7.27
CA GLU A 249 4.85 -3.07 8.08
C GLU A 249 3.48 -3.07 8.75
N LYS A 250 2.71 -4.16 8.58
CA LYS A 250 1.36 -4.29 9.15
C LYS A 250 1.31 -4.19 10.68
N ASN A 251 2.42 -4.48 11.35
CA ASN A 251 2.48 -4.47 12.82
C ASN A 251 2.63 -3.05 13.38
N ASP A 252 2.88 -2.04 12.55
CA ASP A 252 2.94 -0.64 12.95
C ASP A 252 1.54 0.02 12.96
N ILE A 253 0.67 -0.42 12.04
CA ILE A 253 -0.77 -0.13 12.02
C ILE A 253 -1.53 -1.40 11.62
N GLU A 254 -2.35 -1.93 12.51
CA GLU A 254 -3.21 -3.07 12.18
C GLU A 254 -4.61 -2.60 11.81
N VAL A 255 -5.31 -3.35 10.95
CA VAL A 255 -6.68 -3.03 10.51
C VAL A 255 -7.58 -4.25 10.63
N VAL A 256 -8.89 -4.00 10.57
CA VAL A 256 -9.95 -5.00 10.39
C VAL A 256 -9.94 -6.11 11.47
N HIS A 257 -9.90 -7.39 11.09
CA HIS A 257 -9.98 -8.53 12.00
C HIS A 257 -8.81 -8.63 12.98
N GLU A 258 -7.58 -8.25 12.59
CA GLU A 258 -6.43 -8.29 13.52
C GLU A 258 -6.58 -7.21 14.60
N ALA A 259 -6.90 -5.98 14.20
CA ALA A 259 -7.21 -4.90 15.14
C ALA A 259 -8.44 -5.23 16.01
N GLN A 260 -9.49 -5.85 15.45
CA GLN A 260 -10.67 -6.27 16.21
C GLN A 260 -10.33 -7.34 17.26
N LYS A 261 -9.48 -8.32 16.90
CA LYS A 261 -9.00 -9.36 17.80
C LYS A 261 -8.16 -8.78 18.94
N ASN A 262 -7.29 -7.83 18.64
CA ASN A 262 -6.48 -7.15 19.65
C ASN A 262 -7.35 -6.29 20.57
N LEU A 263 -8.36 -5.60 20.03
CA LEU A 263 -9.31 -4.80 20.82
C LEU A 263 -10.03 -5.68 21.86
N SER A 264 -10.51 -6.86 21.47
CA SER A 264 -11.21 -7.79 22.39
C SER A 264 -10.38 -8.23 23.59
N ASN A 265 -9.05 -8.18 23.48
CA ASN A 265 -8.12 -8.55 24.54
C ASN A 265 -7.50 -7.33 25.26
N THR A 266 -7.88 -6.11 24.90
CA THR A 266 -7.33 -4.88 25.44
C THR A 266 -8.24 -4.28 26.53
N GLN A 267 -7.65 -3.67 27.55
CA GLN A 267 -8.36 -3.03 28.67
C GLN A 267 -7.69 -1.71 29.05
N GLY A 268 -8.43 -0.86 29.79
CA GLY A 268 -7.89 0.40 30.31
C GLY A 268 -7.49 1.40 29.23
N ASN A 269 -6.39 2.13 29.45
CA ASN A 269 -5.96 3.21 28.56
C ASN A 269 -5.52 2.71 27.18
N ASP A 270 -5.08 1.45 27.06
CA ASP A 270 -4.67 0.90 25.77
C ASP A 270 -5.83 0.83 24.74
N LEU A 271 -7.08 0.99 25.19
CA LEU A 271 -8.24 1.14 24.31
C LEU A 271 -8.14 2.39 23.40
N TYR A 272 -7.42 3.44 23.83
CA TYR A 272 -7.17 4.64 23.03
C TYR A 272 -6.23 4.41 21.84
N ARG A 273 -5.70 3.19 21.67
CA ARG A 273 -4.96 2.78 20.45
C ARG A 273 -5.89 2.43 19.29
N PHE A 274 -7.17 2.16 19.56
CA PHE A 274 -8.11 1.64 18.58
C PHE A 274 -9.04 2.72 18.05
N PHE A 275 -9.30 2.68 16.74
CA PHE A 275 -10.22 3.58 16.09
C PHE A 275 -11.24 2.81 15.23
N SER A 276 -12.41 2.55 15.82
CA SER A 276 -13.54 1.85 15.18
C SER A 276 -14.62 2.77 14.60
N GLN A 277 -14.49 4.07 14.83
CA GLN A 277 -15.50 5.08 14.48
C GLN A 277 -15.05 5.95 13.29
N LEU A 278 -14.28 5.39 12.35
CA LEU A 278 -13.68 6.11 11.21
C LEU A 278 -14.72 6.92 10.42
N LYS A 279 -15.82 6.26 10.01
CA LYS A 279 -16.89 6.90 9.25
C LYS A 279 -17.61 7.96 10.10
N GLN A 280 -17.94 7.64 11.35
CA GLN A 280 -18.59 8.57 12.27
C GLN A 280 -17.76 9.82 12.54
N TRP A 281 -16.44 9.69 12.67
CA TRP A 281 -15.53 10.82 12.80
C TRP A 281 -15.52 11.69 11.55
N ALA A 282 -15.58 11.11 10.35
CA ALA A 282 -15.71 11.87 9.11
C ALA A 282 -17.01 12.68 9.03
N GLY A 283 -18.10 12.15 9.60
CA GLY A 283 -19.39 12.85 9.67
C GLY A 283 -19.48 13.89 10.79
N ALA A 284 -18.90 13.60 11.96
CA ALA A 284 -18.92 14.48 13.12
C ALA A 284 -17.98 15.69 12.97
N ASP A 285 -16.87 15.51 12.23
CA ASP A 285 -15.85 16.53 12.00
C ASP A 285 -15.29 17.13 13.31
N GLU A 286 -14.96 16.24 14.25
CA GLU A 286 -14.42 16.62 15.57
C GLU A 286 -12.99 16.13 15.77
N LYS A 287 -12.21 16.90 16.54
CA LYS A 287 -10.88 16.50 17.00
C LYS A 287 -10.98 15.29 17.92
N ARG A 288 -10.05 14.33 17.80
CA ARG A 288 -9.99 13.13 18.65
C ARG A 288 -8.57 12.84 19.13
N ASN A 289 -8.46 12.25 20.31
CA ASN A 289 -7.18 11.87 20.90
C ASN A 289 -7.02 10.36 20.90
N PHE A 290 -5.81 9.91 20.63
CA PHE A 290 -5.39 8.52 20.57
C PHE A 290 -4.02 8.38 21.19
N MET A 291 -3.57 7.13 21.34
CA MET A 291 -2.20 6.82 21.67
C MET A 291 -1.69 5.71 20.75
N ASP A 292 -0.38 5.56 20.64
CA ASP A 292 0.26 4.34 20.14
C ASP A 292 1.13 3.72 21.26
N PHE A 293 2.01 2.76 20.95
CA PHE A 293 2.87 2.16 21.99
C PHE A 293 3.98 3.09 22.52
N LYS A 294 4.16 4.28 21.92
CA LYS A 294 5.25 5.21 22.24
C LYS A 294 4.76 6.55 22.75
N GLU A 295 3.70 7.09 22.15
CA GLU A 295 3.23 8.44 22.48
C GLU A 295 1.72 8.62 22.26
N ASP A 296 1.18 9.58 23.00
CA ASP A 296 -0.16 10.12 22.77
C ASP A 296 -0.13 11.08 21.57
N PHE A 297 -1.24 11.14 20.83
CA PHE A 297 -1.38 12.08 19.72
C PHE A 297 -2.84 12.49 19.52
N SER A 298 -3.04 13.61 18.82
CA SER A 298 -4.37 14.07 18.43
C SER A 298 -4.53 14.02 16.92
N LEU A 299 -5.71 13.60 16.49
CA LEU A 299 -6.19 13.81 15.13
C LEU A 299 -7.05 15.05 15.11
N GLU A 300 -6.71 16.00 14.25
CA GLU A 300 -7.58 17.14 13.94
C GLU A 300 -8.92 16.67 13.38
N SER A 301 -9.87 17.60 13.24
CA SER A 301 -11.17 17.28 12.62
C SER A 301 -10.98 16.71 11.21
N PHE A 302 -11.94 15.92 10.73
CA PHE A 302 -11.80 15.28 9.41
C PHE A 302 -11.55 16.31 8.31
N THR A 303 -12.22 17.46 8.31
CA THR A 303 -12.05 18.57 7.37
C THR A 303 -10.63 19.18 7.42
N ASN A 304 -10.02 19.25 8.60
CA ASN A 304 -8.69 19.86 8.80
C ASN A 304 -7.54 18.85 8.85
N CYS A 305 -7.83 17.55 8.79
CA CYS A 305 -6.83 16.49 8.76
C CYS A 305 -6.03 16.53 7.44
N THR A 306 -4.73 16.82 7.53
CA THR A 306 -3.78 16.88 6.39
C THR A 306 -2.62 15.89 6.49
N ASP A 307 -2.00 15.78 7.66
CA ASP A 307 -0.71 15.06 7.81
C ASP A 307 -0.88 13.55 7.92
N PHE A 308 -1.85 13.10 8.73
CA PHE A 308 -2.13 11.69 8.96
C PHE A 308 -3.64 11.46 8.91
N ASN A 309 -4.11 10.88 7.80
CA ASN A 309 -5.51 10.61 7.56
C ASN A 309 -5.82 9.11 7.70
N PRO A 310 -6.47 8.66 8.80
CA PRO A 310 -6.85 7.28 9.02
C PRO A 310 -7.64 6.63 7.89
N ILE A 311 -8.51 7.38 7.20
CA ILE A 311 -9.34 6.86 6.10
C ILE A 311 -8.48 6.59 4.86
N GLU A 312 -7.50 7.46 4.60
CA GLU A 312 -6.50 7.23 3.55
C GLU A 312 -5.68 5.97 3.83
N ILE A 313 -5.18 5.81 5.05
CA ILE A 313 -4.40 4.63 5.43
C ILE A 313 -5.26 3.37 5.32
N TYR A 314 -6.49 3.40 5.81
CA TYR A 314 -7.42 2.27 5.68
C TYR A 314 -7.67 1.89 4.21
N ALA A 315 -7.86 2.88 3.33
CA ALA A 315 -8.00 2.68 1.90
C ALA A 315 -6.72 2.11 1.24
N TYR A 316 -5.54 2.50 1.72
CA TYR A 316 -4.26 1.91 1.31
C TYR A 316 -4.19 0.41 1.62
N TYR A 317 -4.61 -0.02 2.81
CA TYR A 317 -4.66 -1.44 3.18
C TYR A 317 -5.62 -2.22 2.26
N ILE A 318 -6.85 -1.72 2.06
CA ILE A 318 -7.80 -2.30 1.11
C ILE A 318 -7.17 -2.40 -0.28
N GLY A 319 -6.55 -1.32 -0.74
CA GLY A 319 -5.89 -1.24 -2.04
C GLY A 319 -4.79 -2.28 -2.22
N ARG A 320 -3.91 -2.47 -1.23
CA ARG A 320 -2.84 -3.49 -1.28
C ARG A 320 -3.40 -4.92 -1.25
N CYS A 321 -4.46 -5.17 -0.50
CA CYS A 321 -5.12 -6.48 -0.48
C CYS A 321 -5.79 -6.81 -1.82
N ILE A 322 -6.31 -5.80 -2.52
CA ILE A 322 -6.92 -5.97 -3.85
C ILE A 322 -5.84 -6.07 -4.94
N ASN A 323 -4.90 -5.13 -4.95
CA ASN A 323 -3.89 -4.96 -5.99
C ASN A 323 -2.59 -5.69 -5.61
N ASN A 324 -2.48 -6.93 -6.04
CA ASN A 324 -1.36 -7.81 -5.72
C ASN A 324 -1.04 -8.72 -6.93
N MET A 325 0.06 -9.47 -6.87
CA MET A 325 0.54 -10.27 -8.01
C MET A 325 -0.48 -11.31 -8.51
N HIS A 326 -1.40 -11.77 -7.65
CA HIS A 326 -2.44 -12.73 -8.03
C HIS A 326 -3.62 -12.06 -8.75
N ASN A 327 -4.10 -10.94 -8.20
CA ASN A 327 -5.31 -10.27 -8.67
C ASN A 327 -5.04 -9.32 -9.85
N GLY A 328 -3.80 -8.86 -9.98
CA GLY A 328 -3.40 -7.79 -10.90
C GLY A 328 -3.73 -6.41 -10.35
N VAL A 329 -3.80 -5.43 -11.26
CA VAL A 329 -3.93 -4.01 -10.93
C VAL A 329 -5.28 -3.48 -11.39
N PHE A 330 -6.10 -3.02 -10.45
CA PHE A 330 -7.37 -2.34 -10.76
C PHE A 330 -7.15 -0.83 -10.81
N LEU A 331 -7.81 -0.16 -11.75
CA LEU A 331 -7.72 1.30 -11.90
C LEU A 331 -9.06 2.00 -11.68
N LYS A 332 -10.17 1.28 -11.56
CA LYS A 332 -11.51 1.88 -11.42
C LYS A 332 -12.17 1.42 -10.14
N TYR A 333 -12.55 2.40 -9.31
CA TYR A 333 -13.14 2.18 -8.01
C TYR A 333 -14.45 2.96 -7.88
N PHE A 334 -15.48 2.29 -7.38
CA PHE A 334 -16.76 2.89 -7.03
C PHE A 334 -16.97 2.80 -5.53
N LEU A 335 -17.23 3.95 -4.92
CA LEU A 335 -17.56 4.07 -3.51
C LEU A 335 -19.06 4.27 -3.34
N SER A 336 -19.64 3.54 -2.40
CA SER A 336 -20.93 3.91 -1.83
C SER A 336 -20.78 5.18 -0.98
N TYR A 337 -21.88 5.91 -0.78
CA TYR A 337 -21.89 7.05 0.14
C TYR A 337 -23.17 7.12 0.98
N PRO A 338 -23.06 7.64 2.20
CA PRO A 338 -24.21 7.86 3.06
C PRO A 338 -25.06 9.02 2.52
N VAL A 339 -26.38 8.88 2.62
CA VAL A 339 -27.34 9.88 2.10
C VAL A 339 -27.27 11.21 2.84
N LYS A 340 -26.99 11.15 4.15
CA LYS A 340 -27.06 12.31 5.04
C LYS A 340 -25.81 13.19 5.06
N TYR A 341 -24.72 12.75 4.43
CA TYR A 341 -23.46 13.49 4.49
C TYR A 341 -23.54 14.70 3.59
N GLU A 342 -22.96 15.80 4.05
CA GLU A 342 -22.79 16.95 3.20
C GLU A 342 -21.87 16.60 2.02
N LYS A 343 -22.12 17.24 0.87
CA LYS A 343 -21.37 16.98 -0.36
C LYS A 343 -19.86 17.10 -0.15
N HIS A 344 -19.42 18.06 0.66
CA HIS A 344 -18.00 18.29 0.93
C HIS A 344 -17.37 17.15 1.76
N GLN A 345 -18.10 16.59 2.73
CA GLN A 345 -17.63 15.45 3.54
C GLN A 345 -17.51 14.18 2.70
N ALA A 346 -18.53 13.88 1.87
CA ALA A 346 -18.52 12.75 0.97
C ALA A 346 -17.37 12.84 -0.05
N GLU A 347 -17.12 14.04 -0.58
CA GLU A 347 -16.01 14.28 -1.49
C GLU A 347 -14.65 14.11 -0.80
N LYS A 348 -14.49 14.60 0.43
CA LYS A 348 -13.24 14.38 1.19
C LYS A 348 -12.99 12.90 1.50
N ILE A 349 -14.04 12.11 1.77
CA ILE A 349 -13.91 10.64 1.90
C ILE A 349 -13.42 10.04 0.58
N ARG A 350 -14.04 10.44 -0.55
CA ARG A 350 -13.62 9.99 -1.89
C ARG A 350 -12.16 10.33 -2.17
N GLU A 351 -11.71 11.54 -1.88
CA GLU A 351 -10.32 11.98 -2.02
C GLU A 351 -9.35 11.21 -1.11
N SER A 352 -9.77 10.92 0.12
CA SER A 352 -8.99 10.12 1.07
C SER A 352 -8.79 8.69 0.53
N PHE A 353 -9.87 8.08 0.02
CA PHE A 353 -9.80 6.78 -0.65
C PHE A 353 -8.94 6.85 -1.91
N GLU A 354 -9.06 7.91 -2.71
CA GLU A 354 -8.25 8.11 -3.91
C GLU A 354 -6.76 8.13 -3.59
N LYS A 355 -6.34 8.88 -2.58
CA LYS A 355 -4.94 8.93 -2.13
C LYS A 355 -4.45 7.55 -1.67
N GLY A 356 -5.20 6.87 -0.80
CA GLY A 356 -4.79 5.57 -0.25
C GLY A 356 -4.72 4.47 -1.32
N LEU A 357 -5.75 4.39 -2.17
CA LEU A 357 -5.79 3.46 -3.29
C LEU A 357 -4.66 3.74 -4.29
N LYS A 358 -4.41 5.01 -4.63
CA LYS A 358 -3.30 5.41 -5.50
C LYS A 358 -1.95 4.99 -4.93
N LYS A 359 -1.76 5.16 -3.61
CA LYS A 359 -0.54 4.76 -2.90
C LYS A 359 -0.32 3.24 -2.95
N SER A 360 -1.40 2.45 -2.97
CA SER A 360 -1.32 0.99 -3.05
C SER A 360 -0.90 0.45 -4.43
N LEU A 361 -0.97 1.29 -5.46
CA LEU A 361 -0.72 0.89 -6.85
C LEU A 361 0.76 0.96 -7.21
N PRO A 362 1.25 0.09 -8.09
CA PRO A 362 2.64 0.14 -8.57
C PRO A 362 2.90 1.42 -9.36
N ARG A 363 4.13 1.95 -9.24
CA ARG A 363 4.55 3.19 -9.90
C ARG A 363 4.30 3.21 -11.41
N HIS A 364 4.58 2.11 -12.11
CA HIS A 364 4.49 2.04 -13.59
C HIS A 364 3.13 2.44 -14.17
N VAL A 365 2.06 2.33 -13.39
CA VAL A 365 0.71 2.82 -13.75
C VAL A 365 0.71 4.32 -14.04
N PHE A 366 1.62 5.07 -13.41
CA PHE A 366 1.69 6.52 -13.42
C PHE A 366 2.89 7.08 -14.19
N ASP A 367 3.73 6.23 -14.77
CA ASP A 367 4.85 6.69 -15.60
C ASP A 367 4.38 7.24 -16.96
N ASP A 368 3.21 6.82 -17.45
CA ASP A 368 2.59 7.36 -18.66
C ASP A 368 1.20 7.98 -18.39
N GLU A 369 0.94 9.14 -19.02
CA GLU A 369 -0.26 9.93 -18.79
C GLU A 369 -1.56 9.20 -19.20
N LYS A 370 -1.48 8.30 -20.18
CA LYS A 370 -2.65 7.58 -20.71
C LYS A 370 -3.12 6.52 -19.72
N THR A 371 -2.21 5.77 -19.12
CA THR A 371 -2.54 4.80 -18.07
C THR A 371 -2.96 5.50 -16.79
N ALA A 372 -2.25 6.57 -16.40
CA ALA A 372 -2.58 7.36 -15.21
C ALA A 372 -4.03 7.90 -15.26
N LYS A 373 -4.50 8.37 -16.42
CA LYS A 373 -5.88 8.86 -16.62
C LYS A 373 -6.97 7.80 -16.45
N ASN A 374 -6.60 6.51 -16.48
CA ASN A 374 -7.54 5.42 -16.24
C ASN A 374 -7.81 5.18 -14.75
N PHE A 375 -6.91 5.63 -13.87
CA PHE A 375 -7.12 5.58 -12.42
C PHE A 375 -8.24 6.54 -12.03
N LYS A 376 -9.33 6.01 -11.46
CA LYS A 376 -10.52 6.77 -11.07
C LYS A 376 -11.18 6.19 -9.83
N VAL A 377 -11.57 7.10 -8.94
CA VAL A 377 -12.34 6.80 -7.74
C VAL A 377 -13.59 7.68 -7.75
N GLU A 378 -14.76 7.07 -7.96
CA GLU A 378 -16.05 7.77 -8.12
C GLU A 378 -17.03 7.40 -7.02
N LEU A 379 -17.75 8.39 -6.47
CA LEU A 379 -18.98 8.16 -5.72
C LEU A 379 -20.08 7.75 -6.69
N LYS A 380 -20.59 6.52 -6.60
CA LYS A 380 -21.45 5.97 -7.66
C LYS A 380 -22.92 5.84 -7.30
N ALA A 381 -23.21 5.41 -6.09
CA ALA A 381 -24.56 5.20 -5.59
C ALA A 381 -24.58 5.44 -4.09
N SER A 382 -25.70 5.94 -3.58
CA SER A 382 -25.93 5.90 -2.14
C SER A 382 -26.07 4.46 -1.68
N GLU A 383 -25.70 4.19 -0.43
CA GLU A 383 -25.84 2.89 0.23
C GLU A 383 -27.24 2.25 0.04
N PRO A 384 -28.36 2.94 0.36
CA PRO A 384 -29.69 2.35 0.17
C PRO A 384 -30.07 2.14 -1.30
N CYS A 385 -29.53 2.94 -2.23
CA CYS A 385 -29.75 2.74 -3.67
C CYS A 385 -29.00 1.52 -4.19
N ALA A 386 -27.75 1.31 -3.76
CA ALA A 386 -26.97 0.12 -4.09
C ALA A 386 -27.67 -1.15 -3.58
N TYR A 387 -28.22 -1.12 -2.36
CA TYR A 387 -29.03 -2.19 -1.82
C TYR A 387 -30.29 -2.44 -2.65
N ALA A 388 -31.05 -1.40 -3.00
CA ALA A 388 -32.24 -1.52 -3.84
C ALA A 388 -31.94 -2.22 -5.16
N ILE A 389 -30.87 -1.83 -5.86
CA ILE A 389 -30.45 -2.46 -7.13
C ILE A 389 -30.15 -3.94 -6.92
N SER A 390 -29.42 -4.28 -5.85
CA SER A 390 -29.06 -5.67 -5.53
C SER A 390 -30.29 -6.53 -5.25
N ALA A 391 -31.21 -6.04 -4.42
CA ALA A 391 -32.45 -6.73 -4.08
C ALA A 391 -33.34 -6.93 -5.32
N LEU A 392 -33.57 -5.87 -6.10
CA LEU A 392 -34.42 -5.93 -7.27
C LEU A 392 -33.88 -6.93 -8.33
N LYS A 393 -32.57 -6.97 -8.55
CA LYS A 393 -31.94 -8.02 -9.40
C LYS A 393 -32.13 -9.42 -8.82
N SER A 394 -31.90 -9.60 -7.53
CA SER A 394 -32.00 -10.91 -6.87
C SER A 394 -33.42 -11.49 -6.93
N TYR A 395 -34.45 -10.63 -6.83
CA TYR A 395 -35.85 -11.02 -7.03
C TYR A 395 -36.26 -11.11 -8.52
N GLY A 396 -35.32 -10.93 -9.44
CA GLY A 396 -35.49 -11.06 -10.89
C GLY A 396 -36.39 -9.98 -11.49
N PHE A 397 -36.35 -8.75 -10.97
CA PHE A 397 -37.02 -7.58 -11.55
C PHE A 397 -36.26 -7.01 -12.76
N ASP A 398 -35.03 -7.44 -13.01
CA ASP A 398 -34.23 -7.12 -14.20
C ASP A 398 -34.60 -7.94 -15.45
N LYS A 399 -35.58 -8.85 -15.36
CA LYS A 399 -36.10 -9.58 -16.51
C LYS A 399 -36.99 -8.66 -17.34
N THR A 400 -36.75 -8.60 -18.65
CA THR A 400 -37.39 -7.66 -19.59
C THR A 400 -38.91 -7.56 -19.46
N ALA A 401 -39.60 -8.69 -19.25
CA ALA A 401 -41.06 -8.73 -19.07
C ALA A 401 -41.60 -7.95 -17.85
N LYS A 402 -40.76 -7.66 -16.84
CA LYS A 402 -41.16 -6.92 -15.62
C LYS A 402 -40.85 -5.42 -15.69
N LEU A 403 -40.08 -4.98 -16.69
CA LEU A 403 -39.56 -3.59 -16.79
C LEU A 403 -40.26 -2.74 -17.86
N ASP A 404 -41.33 -3.27 -18.48
CA ASP A 404 -42.22 -2.47 -19.34
C ASP A 404 -42.94 -1.35 -18.55
N LYS A 405 -42.95 -1.45 -17.21
CA LYS A 405 -43.41 -0.41 -16.28
C LYS A 405 -42.31 -0.11 -15.25
N PRO A 406 -42.24 1.13 -14.74
CA PRO A 406 -41.31 1.48 -13.67
C PRO A 406 -41.62 0.68 -12.40
N VAL A 407 -40.58 0.14 -11.76
CA VAL A 407 -40.68 -0.54 -10.46
C VAL A 407 -40.35 0.47 -9.36
N TYR A 408 -41.30 0.73 -8.48
CA TYR A 408 -41.11 1.63 -7.34
C TYR A 408 -40.47 0.88 -6.18
N TYR A 409 -39.55 1.53 -5.48
CA TYR A 409 -38.86 0.96 -4.33
C TYR A 409 -38.86 1.93 -3.15
N GLY A 410 -38.79 1.35 -1.95
CA GLY A 410 -38.47 2.03 -0.71
C GLY A 410 -37.49 1.17 0.08
N VAL A 411 -36.37 1.76 0.51
CA VAL A 411 -35.36 1.09 1.33
C VAL A 411 -35.25 1.83 2.66
N PHE A 412 -35.29 1.05 3.74
CA PHE A 412 -35.09 1.49 5.11
C PHE A 412 -33.81 0.83 5.60
N ASP A 413 -32.74 1.59 5.68
CA ASP A 413 -31.42 1.10 6.09
C ASP A 413 -31.17 1.46 7.56
N PHE A 414 -31.23 0.44 8.41
CA PHE A 414 -30.94 0.53 9.85
C PHE A 414 -29.52 0.00 10.11
N GLY A 415 -28.53 0.81 9.79
CA GLY A 415 -27.11 0.50 10.00
C GLY A 415 -26.65 0.69 11.45
N GLY A 416 -25.40 0.30 11.73
CA GLY A 416 -24.82 0.33 13.09
C GLY A 416 -24.62 1.72 13.72
N GLY A 417 -24.90 2.80 12.98
CA GLY A 417 -24.82 4.18 13.49
C GLY A 417 -25.56 5.22 12.64
N THR A 418 -26.28 4.80 11.61
CA THR A 418 -27.05 5.67 10.71
C THR A 418 -28.39 5.00 10.41
N THR A 419 -29.44 5.81 10.23
CA THR A 419 -30.74 5.35 9.73
C THR A 419 -31.09 6.15 8.50
N ASP A 420 -31.00 5.52 7.34
CA ASP A 420 -31.21 6.17 6.04
C ASP A 420 -32.44 5.60 5.35
N PHE A 421 -33.14 6.47 4.63
CA PHE A 421 -34.30 6.10 3.84
C PHE A 421 -34.09 6.54 2.40
N ASP A 422 -34.42 5.67 1.46
CA ASP A 422 -34.42 6.00 0.04
C ASP A 422 -35.68 5.50 -0.65
N PHE A 423 -36.27 6.35 -1.49
CA PHE A 423 -37.43 6.03 -2.29
C PHE A 423 -37.14 6.41 -3.73
N GLY A 424 -37.63 5.61 -4.66
CA GLY A 424 -37.41 5.91 -6.07
C GLY A 424 -38.11 4.95 -7.00
N LYS A 425 -37.69 5.00 -8.26
CA LYS A 425 -38.12 4.07 -9.28
C LYS A 425 -36.95 3.52 -10.08
N TRP A 426 -37.08 2.26 -10.48
CA TRP A 426 -36.22 1.57 -11.42
C TRP A 426 -36.94 1.41 -12.75
N GLU A 427 -36.33 1.88 -13.84
CA GLU A 427 -36.96 1.87 -15.16
C GLU A 427 -35.95 1.59 -16.28
N LYS A 428 -36.43 1.28 -17.47
CA LYS A 428 -35.58 1.14 -18.66
C LYS A 428 -34.85 2.45 -18.93
N SER A 429 -33.54 2.37 -19.15
CA SER A 429 -32.74 3.54 -19.45
C SER A 429 -32.99 4.01 -20.88
N ALA A 430 -33.11 5.33 -21.05
CA ALA A 430 -33.13 5.97 -22.37
C ALA A 430 -31.73 6.04 -23.01
N ASN A 431 -30.66 5.89 -22.22
CA ASN A 431 -29.29 5.87 -22.71
C ASN A 431 -28.93 4.43 -23.14
N PRO A 432 -28.56 4.19 -24.42
CA PRO A 432 -28.27 2.84 -24.91
C PRO A 432 -27.05 2.18 -24.25
N LYS A 433 -26.20 2.94 -23.54
CA LYS A 433 -25.06 2.40 -22.78
C LYS A 433 -25.48 1.70 -21.48
N PHE A 434 -26.67 1.98 -20.97
CA PHE A 434 -27.17 1.40 -19.73
C PHE A 434 -28.50 0.73 -20.01
N PHE A 435 -28.72 -0.48 -19.50
CA PHE A 435 -30.01 -1.16 -19.66
C PHE A 435 -31.10 -0.51 -18.80
N TYR A 436 -30.73 -0.04 -17.61
CA TYR A 436 -31.66 0.46 -16.61
C TYR A 436 -31.19 1.76 -15.96
N LYS A 437 -32.15 2.55 -15.48
CA LYS A 437 -31.95 3.82 -14.78
C LYS A 437 -32.66 3.75 -13.42
N MET A 438 -31.95 4.08 -12.36
CA MET A 438 -32.52 4.35 -11.04
C MET A 438 -32.73 5.85 -10.89
N THR A 439 -33.94 6.25 -10.51
CA THR A 439 -34.28 7.65 -10.20
C THR A 439 -34.76 7.73 -8.77
N ARG A 440 -33.99 8.44 -7.94
CA ARG A 440 -34.35 8.76 -6.56
C ARG A 440 -35.42 9.85 -6.53
N PHE A 441 -36.43 9.69 -5.69
CA PHE A 441 -37.32 10.79 -5.32
C PHE A 441 -36.66 11.55 -4.18
N SER A 442 -36.31 12.81 -4.41
CA SER A 442 -35.78 13.66 -3.36
C SER A 442 -36.83 13.85 -2.26
N ASN A 443 -36.38 13.99 -1.01
CA ASN A 443 -37.17 14.63 0.04
C ASN A 443 -37.36 16.10 -0.36
N GLY A 444 -38.32 16.37 -1.23
CA GLY A 444 -38.77 17.71 -1.53
C GLY A 444 -39.48 18.27 -0.30
N GLY A 445 -38.83 19.25 0.32
CA GLY A 445 -39.41 20.12 1.33
C GLY A 445 -38.63 21.42 1.37
N GLY A 446 -38.95 22.35 0.46
CA GLY A 446 -38.48 23.74 0.47
C GLY A 446 -37.24 24.00 -0.36
#